data_AF-A0A4V2FAF2-F1
#
_entry.id   AF-A0A4V2FAF2-F1
#
_cell.length_a   1.000
_cell.length_b   1.000
_cell.length_c   1.000
_cell.angle_alpha   90.00
_cell.angle_beta   90.00
_cell.angle_gamma   90.00
#
_symmetry.space_group_name_H-M   'P 1'
#
loop_
_entity.id
_entity.type
_entity.pdbx_description
1 polymer ?
#
loop_
_entity_poly.entity_id
_entity_poly.type
_entity_poly.pdbx_seq_one_letter_code
_entity_poly.pdbx_strand_id
1 'polypeptide(L)'
;MESRQKKHYVLLMIGFFAALVVVMYVFSLRSQLQEVRANQNNYEEKIATLSSIQNTDALEVNRKFLNSFFTYQTTTERYEKIKPLMTDQGYKATHPSGTELPNSEQSVKSLMTGLKAYEYQSSKTEFEFFNEFKLSTEYNNVSNTETVIVKTFLIHVKQQGWKIDDVEFVGELTGRSTS
;
A
#
# COMPACT_ATOMS: atom_id res chain seq x y z
N MET A 1 -43.76 36.20 60.33
CA MET A 1 -42.52 36.47 59.57
C MET A 1 -41.95 35.23 58.86
N GLU A 2 -42.16 34.01 59.35
CA GLU A 2 -41.63 32.75 58.78
C GLU A 2 -42.01 32.42 57.31
N SER A 3 -43.22 32.78 56.86
CA SER A 3 -43.74 32.37 55.54
C SER A 3 -43.04 33.06 54.36
N ARG A 4 -42.62 34.33 54.50
CA ARG A 4 -41.89 35.05 53.43
C ARG A 4 -40.45 34.55 53.26
N GLN A 5 -39.81 34.18 54.36
CA GLN A 5 -38.43 33.68 54.37
C GLN A 5 -38.33 32.31 53.68
N LYS A 6 -39.28 31.40 53.98
CA LYS A 6 -39.40 30.10 53.29
C LYS A 6 -39.62 30.25 51.78
N LYS A 7 -40.46 31.20 51.35
CA LYS A 7 -40.69 31.49 49.92
C LYS A 7 -39.43 32.01 49.20
N HIS A 8 -38.64 32.87 49.84
CA HIS A 8 -37.37 33.34 49.27
C HIS A 8 -36.34 32.20 49.15
N TYR A 9 -36.29 31.32 50.13
CA TYR A 9 -35.38 30.17 50.12
C TYR A 9 -35.72 29.17 49.00
N VAL A 10 -37.01 28.91 48.77
CA VAL A 10 -37.49 28.06 47.67
C VAL A 10 -37.16 28.69 46.30
N LEU A 11 -37.35 30.00 46.15
CA LEU A 11 -36.97 30.73 44.93
C LEU A 11 -35.47 30.67 44.63
N LEU A 12 -34.62 30.80 45.66
CA LEU A 12 -33.16 30.66 45.52
C LEU A 12 -32.75 29.24 45.12
N MET A 13 -33.37 28.21 45.71
CA MET A 13 -33.12 26.81 45.34
C MET A 13 -33.50 26.50 43.89
N ILE A 14 -34.63 27.02 43.41
CA ILE A 14 -35.05 26.87 42.01
C ILE A 14 -34.05 27.56 41.08
N GLY A 15 -33.60 28.78 41.40
CA GLY A 15 -32.59 29.49 40.63
C GLY A 15 -31.25 28.75 40.55
N PHE A 16 -30.83 28.15 41.66
CA PHE A 16 -29.60 27.34 41.72
C PHE A 16 -29.70 26.06 40.88
N PHE A 17 -30.83 25.33 40.96
CA PHE A 17 -31.07 24.16 40.13
C PHE A 17 -31.09 24.50 38.64
N ALA A 18 -31.74 25.61 38.26
CA ALA A 18 -31.75 26.08 36.88
C ALA A 18 -30.32 26.39 36.39
N ALA A 19 -29.49 27.04 37.21
CA ALA A 19 -28.09 27.31 36.89
C ALA A 19 -27.27 26.03 36.69
N LEU A 20 -27.46 25.01 37.53
CA LEU A 20 -26.78 23.71 37.38
C LEU A 20 -27.15 23.01 36.07
N VAL A 21 -28.42 23.02 35.68
CA VAL A 21 -28.88 22.44 34.41
C VAL A 21 -28.23 23.14 33.22
N VAL A 22 -28.14 24.48 33.25
CA VAL A 22 -27.48 25.26 32.19
C VAL A 22 -26.00 24.92 32.09
N VAL A 23 -25.30 24.81 33.23
CA VAL A 23 -23.87 24.44 33.26
C VAL A 23 -23.65 23.03 32.70
N MET A 24 -24.47 22.05 33.11
CA MET A 24 -24.41 20.69 32.56
C MET A 24 -24.67 20.67 31.05
N TYR A 25 -25.64 21.44 30.56
CA TYR A 25 -25.97 21.52 29.14
C TYR A 25 -24.80 22.11 28.32
N VAL A 26 -24.21 23.22 28.79
CA VAL A 26 -23.03 23.83 28.15
C VAL A 26 -21.84 22.89 28.16
N PHE A 27 -21.62 22.16 29.25
CA PHE A 27 -20.54 21.19 29.35
C PHE A 27 -20.74 20.01 28.39
N SER A 28 -21.96 19.46 28.30
CA SER A 28 -22.32 18.41 27.35
C SER A 28 -22.09 18.85 25.90
N LEU A 29 -22.51 20.08 25.55
CA LEU A 29 -22.27 20.66 24.23
C LEU A 29 -20.78 20.76 23.90
N ARG A 30 -19.96 21.21 24.85
CA ARG A 30 -18.50 21.30 24.67
C ARG A 30 -17.87 19.93 24.44
N SER A 31 -18.30 18.93 25.21
CA SER A 31 -17.82 17.55 25.05
C SER A 31 -18.16 16.99 23.67
N GLN A 32 -19.40 17.18 23.20
CA GLN A 32 -19.82 16.74 21.85
C GLN A 32 -19.04 17.47 20.75
N LEU A 33 -18.82 18.78 20.90
CA LEU A 33 -18.02 19.58 19.97
C LEU A 33 -16.57 19.11 19.89
N GLN A 34 -15.97 18.70 21.01
CA GLN A 34 -14.61 18.17 21.02
C GLN A 34 -14.51 16.84 20.29
N GLU A 35 -15.47 15.94 20.48
CA GLU A 35 -15.52 14.65 19.79
C GLU A 35 -15.69 14.83 18.27
N VAL A 36 -16.60 15.71 17.84
CA VAL A 36 -16.79 16.03 16.42
C VAL A 36 -15.52 16.60 15.80
N ARG A 37 -14.83 17.52 16.49
CA ARG A 37 -13.55 18.09 16.01
C ARG A 37 -12.43 17.06 15.95
N ALA A 38 -12.33 16.18 16.94
CA ALA A 38 -11.35 15.10 16.93
C ALA A 38 -11.57 14.15 15.75
N ASN A 39 -12.83 13.82 15.47
CA ASN A 39 -13.20 13.02 14.31
C ASN A 39 -12.89 13.75 12.99
N GLN A 40 -13.25 15.03 12.87
CA GLN A 40 -12.91 15.85 11.70
C GLN A 40 -11.41 15.88 11.44
N ASN A 41 -10.59 16.15 12.46
CA ASN A 41 -9.13 16.15 12.34
C ASN A 41 -8.60 14.78 11.89
N ASN A 42 -9.17 13.68 12.41
CA ASN A 42 -8.79 12.33 11.99
C ASN A 42 -9.12 12.08 10.51
N TYR A 43 -10.29 12.54 10.04
CA TYR A 43 -10.66 12.45 8.63
C TYR A 43 -9.79 13.34 7.74
N GLU A 44 -9.47 14.56 8.17
CA GLU A 44 -8.55 15.46 7.44
C GLU A 44 -7.16 14.85 7.32
N GLU A 45 -6.62 14.28 8.41
CA GLU A 45 -5.33 13.57 8.39
C GLU A 45 -5.37 12.38 7.44
N LYS A 46 -6.42 11.56 7.50
CA LYS A 46 -6.61 10.44 6.56
C LYS A 46 -6.68 10.93 5.11
N ILE A 47 -7.43 11.99 4.83
CA ILE A 47 -7.56 12.55 3.49
C ILE A 47 -6.20 13.10 3.01
N ALA A 48 -5.47 13.83 3.85
CA ALA A 48 -4.16 14.38 3.54
C ALA A 48 -3.13 13.27 3.27
N THR A 49 -3.16 12.18 4.04
CA THR A 49 -2.29 11.03 3.79
C THR A 49 -2.64 10.27 2.51
N LEU A 50 -3.92 10.25 2.10
CA LEU A 50 -4.35 9.61 0.86
C LEU A 50 -4.15 10.50 -0.37
N SER A 51 -4.18 11.82 -0.21
CA SER A 51 -3.96 12.78 -1.30
C SER A 51 -2.49 13.02 -1.60
N SER A 52 -1.59 12.76 -0.65
CA SER A 52 -0.14 12.87 -0.85
C SER A 52 0.48 11.69 -1.59
N ILE A 53 -0.24 10.56 -1.70
CA ILE A 53 0.20 9.39 -2.45
C ILE A 53 0.20 9.75 -3.94
N GLN A 54 1.38 9.90 -4.53
CA GLN A 54 1.51 10.18 -5.96
C GLN A 54 1.53 8.88 -6.78
N ASN A 55 0.81 8.88 -7.90
CA ASN A 55 0.77 7.75 -8.84
C ASN A 55 2.17 7.44 -9.43
N THR A 56 3.03 8.45 -9.56
CA THR A 56 4.41 8.31 -10.06
C THR A 56 5.26 7.37 -9.23
N ASP A 57 5.01 7.31 -7.92
CA ASP A 57 5.82 6.53 -6.99
C ASP A 57 5.54 5.02 -7.15
N ALA A 58 4.29 4.66 -7.46
CA ALA A 58 3.91 3.28 -7.74
C ALA A 58 4.58 2.76 -9.02
N LEU A 59 4.60 3.56 -10.08
CA LEU A 59 5.27 3.21 -11.33
C LEU A 59 6.78 3.05 -11.13
N GLU A 60 7.42 3.91 -10.33
CA GLU A 60 8.84 3.79 -10.01
C GLU A 60 9.14 2.48 -9.27
N VAL A 61 8.36 2.16 -8.24
CA VAL A 61 8.51 0.90 -7.49
C VAL A 61 8.31 -0.31 -8.40
N ASN A 62 7.29 -0.28 -9.26
CA ASN A 62 7.04 -1.34 -10.24
C ASN A 62 8.24 -1.56 -11.18
N ARG A 63 8.78 -0.49 -11.78
CA ARG A 63 9.96 -0.57 -12.66
C ARG A 63 11.19 -1.09 -11.91
N LYS A 64 11.42 -0.61 -10.69
CA LYS A 64 12.54 -1.02 -9.85
C LYS A 64 12.44 -2.50 -9.46
N PHE A 65 11.23 -2.96 -9.15
CA PHE A 65 10.95 -4.37 -8.90
C PHE A 65 11.26 -5.22 -10.14
N LEU A 66 10.67 -4.91 -11.30
CA LEU A 66 10.87 -5.68 -12.53
C LEU A 66 12.34 -5.73 -12.94
N ASN A 67 13.05 -4.60 -12.84
CA ASN A 67 14.48 -4.57 -13.12
C ASN A 67 15.26 -5.48 -12.15
N SER A 68 14.95 -5.43 -10.86
CA SER A 68 15.61 -6.27 -9.84
C SER A 68 15.25 -7.76 -9.98
N PHE A 69 14.03 -8.07 -10.41
CA PHE A 69 13.52 -9.43 -10.55
C PHE A 69 14.02 -10.11 -11.83
N PHE A 70 14.07 -9.39 -12.94
CA PHE A 70 14.40 -9.92 -14.26
C PHE A 70 15.81 -9.55 -14.76
N THR A 71 16.55 -8.72 -14.01
CA THR A 71 17.96 -8.41 -14.31
C THR A 71 18.86 -8.77 -13.13
N TYR A 72 19.47 -9.96 -13.18
CA TYR A 72 20.29 -10.52 -12.11
C TYR A 72 21.37 -11.44 -12.67
N GLN A 73 22.43 -11.65 -11.89
CA GLN A 73 23.52 -12.60 -12.21
C GLN A 73 23.36 -13.93 -11.46
N THR A 74 22.75 -13.89 -10.27
CA THR A 74 22.46 -15.08 -9.46
C THR A 74 21.05 -15.02 -8.90
N THR A 75 20.45 -16.19 -8.65
CA THR A 75 19.11 -16.28 -8.05
C THR A 75 19.06 -15.66 -6.65
N THR A 76 20.13 -15.80 -5.85
CA THR A 76 20.23 -15.18 -4.52
C THR A 76 20.17 -13.66 -4.61
N GLU A 77 20.98 -13.07 -5.50
CA GLU A 77 21.00 -11.62 -5.73
C GLU A 77 19.62 -11.07 -6.09
N ARG A 78 18.87 -11.79 -6.95
CA ARG A 78 17.50 -11.44 -7.32
C ARG A 78 16.62 -11.27 -6.08
N TYR A 79 16.57 -12.30 -5.23
CA TYR A 79 15.69 -12.31 -4.07
C TYR A 79 16.09 -11.29 -2.99
N GLU A 80 17.39 -11.06 -2.79
CA GLU A 80 17.88 -10.01 -1.89
C GLU A 80 17.45 -8.61 -2.36
N LYS A 81 17.54 -8.33 -3.67
CA LYS A 81 17.19 -7.01 -4.24
C LYS A 81 15.69 -6.73 -4.23
N ILE A 82 14.85 -7.74 -4.44
CA ILE A 82 13.39 -7.53 -4.49
C ILE A 82 12.76 -7.47 -3.10
N LYS A 83 13.33 -8.14 -2.08
CA LYS A 83 12.78 -8.18 -0.71
C LYS A 83 12.33 -6.81 -0.17
N PRO A 84 13.13 -5.72 -0.24
CA PRO A 84 12.68 -4.42 0.26
C PRO A 84 11.59 -3.74 -0.59
N LEU A 85 11.23 -4.27 -1.75
CA LEU A 85 10.23 -3.71 -2.67
C LEU A 85 8.86 -4.40 -2.55
N MET A 86 8.77 -5.47 -1.76
CA MET A 86 7.60 -6.34 -1.70
C MET A 86 6.98 -6.36 -0.30
N THR A 87 5.72 -6.77 -0.23
CA THR A 87 5.11 -7.26 1.01
C THR A 87 5.60 -8.68 1.27
N ASP A 88 5.39 -9.19 2.49
CA ASP A 88 5.70 -10.59 2.81
C ASP A 88 4.88 -11.57 1.94
N GLN A 89 3.67 -11.18 1.56
CA GLN A 89 2.80 -11.95 0.67
C GLN A 89 3.36 -11.96 -0.75
N GLY A 90 3.62 -10.79 -1.34
CA GLY A 90 4.17 -10.69 -2.68
C GLY A 90 5.52 -11.39 -2.80
N TYR A 91 6.35 -11.28 -1.76
CA TYR A 91 7.62 -12.00 -1.70
C TYR A 91 7.40 -13.51 -1.78
N LYS A 92 6.48 -14.07 -0.98
CA LYS A 92 6.13 -15.50 -1.05
C LYS A 92 5.55 -15.91 -2.41
N ALA A 93 4.73 -15.07 -3.05
CA ALA A 93 4.14 -15.34 -4.36
C ALA A 93 5.21 -15.52 -5.46
N THR A 94 6.37 -14.87 -5.31
CA THR A 94 7.50 -15.02 -6.25
C THR A 94 8.40 -16.23 -6.00
N HIS A 95 8.15 -17.02 -4.95
CA HIS A 95 8.91 -18.25 -4.71
C HIS A 95 8.27 -19.41 -5.48
N PRO A 96 9.05 -20.19 -6.26
CA PRO A 96 8.54 -21.42 -6.84
C PRO A 96 8.08 -22.36 -5.70
N SER A 97 6.93 -22.97 -5.87
CA SER A 97 6.31 -23.83 -4.85
C SER A 97 7.24 -25.00 -4.51
N GLY A 98 7.86 -24.97 -3.33
CA GLY A 98 8.40 -26.19 -2.68
C GLY A 98 9.90 -26.30 -2.40
N THR A 99 10.75 -25.27 -2.52
CA THR A 99 12.17 -25.43 -2.12
C THR A 99 12.79 -24.17 -1.49
N GLU A 100 13.72 -24.39 -0.57
CA GLU A 100 14.67 -23.38 -0.08
C GLU A 100 15.34 -22.66 -1.27
N LEU A 101 15.78 -21.41 -1.06
CA LEU A 101 16.50 -20.63 -2.08
C LEU A 101 17.56 -21.54 -2.73
N PRO A 102 17.56 -21.70 -4.07
CA PRO A 102 18.50 -22.62 -4.71
C PRO A 102 19.93 -22.21 -4.39
N ASN A 103 20.63 -23.04 -3.61
CA ASN A 103 22.08 -23.00 -3.44
C ASN A 103 22.72 -23.41 -4.76
N SER A 104 22.79 -22.50 -5.72
CA SER A 104 23.45 -22.80 -6.98
C SER A 104 24.41 -21.68 -7.33
N GLU A 105 25.70 -22.00 -7.27
CA GLU A 105 26.80 -21.30 -7.95
C GLU A 105 26.63 -21.23 -9.49
N GLN A 106 25.43 -21.52 -10.00
CA GLN A 106 25.06 -21.49 -11.40
C GLN A 106 24.68 -20.05 -11.78
N SER A 107 25.51 -19.40 -12.60
CA SER A 107 25.24 -18.05 -13.09
C SER A 107 24.18 -18.08 -14.20
N VAL A 108 22.91 -18.00 -13.81
CA VAL A 108 21.85 -17.65 -14.77
C VAL A 108 21.85 -16.13 -14.88
N LYS A 109 22.29 -15.61 -16.03
CA LYS A 109 22.22 -14.17 -16.29
C LYS A 109 20.90 -13.88 -16.96
N SER A 110 20.16 -12.93 -16.44
CA SER A 110 18.93 -12.47 -17.07
C SER A 110 19.01 -10.96 -17.29
N LEU A 111 18.47 -10.49 -18.41
CA LEU A 111 18.43 -9.08 -18.77
C LEU A 111 17.07 -8.73 -19.36
N MET A 112 16.40 -7.76 -18.75
CA MET A 112 15.17 -7.18 -19.26
C MET A 112 15.47 -5.95 -20.13
N THR A 113 14.81 -5.85 -21.29
CA THR A 113 14.86 -4.66 -22.15
C THR A 113 13.48 -4.28 -22.69
N GLY A 114 13.31 -3.00 -23.04
CA GLY A 114 12.11 -2.53 -23.73
C GLY A 114 10.82 -2.55 -22.90
N LEU A 115 10.93 -2.34 -21.57
CA LEU A 115 9.78 -2.33 -20.66
C LEU A 115 8.72 -1.30 -21.07
N LYS A 116 7.52 -1.81 -21.35
CA LYS A 116 6.26 -1.05 -21.45
C LYS A 116 5.39 -1.43 -20.26
N ALA A 117 5.04 -0.45 -19.44
CA ALA A 117 4.13 -0.64 -18.32
C ALA A 117 2.81 0.09 -18.61
N TYR A 118 1.71 -0.64 -18.51
CA TYR A 118 0.35 -0.12 -18.65
C TYR A 118 -0.28 -0.09 -17.25
N GLU A 119 -0.63 1.10 -16.80
CA GLU A 119 -1.15 1.37 -15.47
C GLU A 119 -2.67 1.23 -15.41
N TYR A 120 -3.16 0.56 -14.38
CA TYR A 120 -4.55 0.55 -13.99
C TYR A 120 -4.66 0.85 -12.49
N GLN A 121 -5.27 1.99 -12.17
CA GLN A 121 -5.49 2.39 -10.78
C GLN A 121 -6.81 1.81 -10.27
N SER A 122 -6.73 0.76 -9.46
CA SER A 122 -7.91 0.15 -8.83
C SER A 122 -8.43 1.00 -7.67
N SER A 123 -7.54 1.68 -6.93
CA SER A 123 -7.90 2.64 -5.88
C SER A 123 -6.77 3.64 -5.59
N LYS A 124 -6.95 4.55 -4.63
CA LYS A 124 -5.88 5.49 -4.21
C LYS A 124 -4.66 4.78 -3.60
N THR A 125 -4.85 3.56 -3.11
CA THR A 125 -3.83 2.79 -2.39
C THR A 125 -3.50 1.48 -3.09
N GLU A 126 -4.01 1.27 -4.30
CA GLU A 126 -3.83 0.02 -5.04
C GLU A 126 -3.62 0.32 -6.54
N PHE A 127 -2.58 -0.30 -7.10
CA PHE A 127 -2.27 -0.25 -8.52
C PHE A 127 -2.10 -1.65 -9.10
N GLU A 128 -2.56 -1.81 -10.33
CA GLU A 128 -2.25 -2.93 -11.18
C GLU A 128 -1.43 -2.43 -12.36
N PHE A 129 -0.35 -3.14 -12.70
CA PHE A 129 0.37 -2.90 -13.94
C PHE A 129 0.38 -4.15 -14.80
N PHE A 130 0.10 -3.99 -16.08
CA PHE A 130 0.45 -4.95 -17.11
C PHE A 130 1.79 -4.53 -17.71
N ASN A 131 2.76 -5.43 -17.67
CA ASN A 131 4.13 -5.13 -18.07
C ASN A 131 4.51 -6.04 -19.22
N GLU A 132 4.93 -5.46 -20.34
CA GLU A 132 5.44 -6.16 -21.51
C GLU A 132 6.92 -5.78 -21.68
N PHE A 133 7.79 -6.77 -21.79
CA PHE A 133 9.22 -6.56 -22.03
C PHE A 133 9.84 -7.76 -22.73
N LYS A 134 11.06 -7.56 -23.25
CA LYS A 134 11.90 -8.66 -23.74
C LYS A 134 12.81 -9.14 -22.61
N LEU A 135 12.83 -10.44 -22.38
CA LEU A 135 13.71 -11.09 -21.42
C LEU A 135 14.75 -11.91 -22.16
N SER A 136 16.02 -11.58 -21.98
CA SER A 136 17.13 -12.38 -22.48
C SER A 136 17.74 -13.16 -21.32
N THR A 137 17.73 -14.49 -21.39
CA THR A 137 18.31 -15.36 -20.37
C THR A 137 19.49 -16.10 -20.98
N GLU A 138 20.64 -16.06 -20.30
CA GLU A 138 21.86 -16.76 -20.69
C GLU A 138 22.17 -17.89 -19.71
N TYR A 139 22.31 -19.09 -20.25
CA TYR A 139 22.74 -20.28 -19.53
C TYR A 139 23.83 -20.98 -20.33
N ASN A 140 25.02 -21.17 -19.75
CA ASN A 140 26.19 -21.76 -20.42
C ASN A 140 26.51 -21.13 -21.80
N ASN A 141 26.52 -19.79 -21.88
CA ASN A 141 26.78 -19.00 -23.09
C ASN A 141 25.75 -19.18 -24.22
N VAL A 142 24.64 -19.88 -23.96
CA VAL A 142 23.49 -19.93 -24.87
C VAL A 142 22.45 -18.94 -24.36
N SER A 143 22.06 -17.99 -25.22
CA SER A 143 21.05 -16.99 -24.89
C SER A 143 19.74 -17.29 -25.60
N ASN A 144 18.64 -17.25 -24.84
CA ASN A 144 17.28 -17.22 -25.35
C ASN A 144 16.68 -15.84 -25.10
N THR A 145 15.87 -15.33 -26.04
CA THR A 145 15.12 -14.08 -25.84
C THR A 145 13.65 -14.30 -26.13
N GLU A 146 12.80 -13.96 -25.17
CA GLU A 146 11.35 -14.08 -25.27
C GLU A 146 10.65 -12.77 -24.89
N THR A 147 9.40 -12.63 -25.31
CA THR A 147 8.53 -11.55 -24.83
C THR A 147 7.73 -12.07 -23.65
N VAL A 148 7.87 -11.39 -22.51
CA VAL A 148 7.21 -11.74 -21.25
C VAL A 148 6.14 -10.72 -20.94
N ILE A 149 4.98 -11.20 -20.49
CA ILE A 149 3.90 -10.37 -19.94
C ILE A 149 3.71 -10.71 -18.47
N VAL A 150 3.94 -9.73 -17.61
CA VAL A 150 3.80 -9.86 -16.15
C VAL A 150 2.77 -8.86 -15.65
N LYS A 151 1.82 -9.35 -14.86
CA LYS A 151 0.93 -8.50 -14.08
C LYS A 151 1.52 -8.33 -12.69
N THR A 152 1.58 -7.09 -12.21
CA THR A 152 1.99 -6.77 -10.84
C THR A 152 0.86 -6.06 -10.12
N PHE A 153 0.65 -6.41 -8.86
CA PHE A 153 -0.27 -5.73 -7.96
C PHE A 153 0.53 -5.01 -6.88
N LEU A 154 0.27 -3.72 -6.69
CA LEU A 154 0.94 -2.88 -5.69
C LEU A 154 -0.09 -2.34 -4.71
N ILE A 155 0.29 -2.32 -3.44
CA ILE A 155 -0.47 -1.66 -2.37
C ILE A 155 0.39 -0.62 -1.67
N HIS A 156 -0.23 0.46 -1.21
CA HIS A 156 0.45 1.46 -0.41
C HIS A 156 0.42 1.07 1.07
N VAL A 157 1.57 0.61 1.60
CA VAL A 157 1.72 0.25 3.01
C VAL A 157 2.07 1.48 3.82
N LYS A 158 1.26 1.80 4.84
CA LYS A 158 1.49 2.95 5.73
C LYS A 158 2.93 2.93 6.26
N GLN A 159 3.61 4.08 6.21
CA GLN A 159 5.03 4.28 6.60
C GLN A 159 6.09 3.57 5.75
N GLN A 160 5.73 2.60 4.90
CA GLN A 160 6.67 1.88 4.04
C GLN A 160 6.58 2.27 2.56
N GLY A 161 5.53 2.98 2.17
CA GLY A 161 5.26 3.39 0.80
C GLY A 161 4.67 2.25 -0.05
N TRP A 162 4.76 2.40 -1.35
CA TRP A 162 4.31 1.39 -2.31
C TRP A 162 5.14 0.10 -2.23
N LYS A 163 4.46 -1.04 -2.24
CA LYS A 163 5.05 -2.38 -2.23
C LYS A 163 4.34 -3.28 -3.23
N ILE A 164 5.08 -4.19 -3.85
CA ILE A 164 4.51 -5.26 -4.67
C ILE A 164 3.88 -6.29 -3.73
N ASP A 165 2.58 -6.51 -3.90
CA ASP A 165 1.81 -7.44 -3.09
C ASP A 165 1.48 -8.76 -3.80
N ASP A 166 1.49 -8.73 -5.15
CA ASP A 166 1.37 -9.94 -5.96
C ASP A 166 2.02 -9.80 -7.34
N VAL A 167 2.38 -10.94 -7.93
CA VAL A 167 3.00 -11.05 -9.25
C VAL A 167 2.42 -12.26 -9.98
N GLU A 168 1.81 -12.02 -11.14
CA GLU A 168 1.21 -13.05 -11.96
C GLU A 168 1.86 -13.07 -13.36
N PHE A 169 2.26 -14.26 -13.80
CA PHE A 169 2.79 -14.48 -15.14
C PHE A 169 1.63 -14.76 -16.09
N VAL A 170 1.33 -13.80 -16.96
CA VAL A 170 0.16 -13.87 -17.87
C VAL A 170 0.50 -14.66 -19.14
N GLY A 171 1.77 -14.72 -19.53
CA GLY A 171 2.23 -15.59 -20.61
C GLY A 171 3.67 -15.36 -21.06
N GLU A 172 4.21 -16.37 -21.72
CA GLU A 172 5.49 -16.34 -22.42
C GLU A 172 5.19 -16.52 -23.92
N LEU A 173 5.43 -15.49 -24.73
CA LEU A 173 5.22 -15.59 -26.17
C LEU A 173 6.51 -16.14 -26.81
N THR A 174 6.67 -17.47 -26.74
CA THR A 174 7.70 -18.15 -27.52
C THR A 174 7.27 -18.18 -28.99
N GLY A 175 8.03 -17.49 -29.84
CA GLY A 175 7.85 -17.58 -31.27
C GLY A 175 8.06 -19.03 -31.72
N ARG A 176 7.01 -19.70 -32.17
CA ARG A 176 7.13 -20.95 -32.94
C ARG A 176 7.94 -20.63 -34.19
N SER A 177 9.21 -21.02 -34.22
CA SER A 177 9.93 -21.17 -35.47
C SER A 177 9.24 -22.29 -36.23
N THR A 178 8.47 -21.95 -37.27
CA THR A 178 8.02 -22.93 -38.26
C THR A 178 9.25 -23.37 -39.04
N SER A 179 9.81 -24.53 -38.66
CA SER A 179 10.67 -25.32 -39.55
C SER A 179 9.81 -26.10 -40.53
#